data_AF-A0A0Q4DCT8-F1
#
_entry.id   AF-A0A0Q4DCT8-F1
#
_cell.length_a   1.000
_cell.length_b   1.000
_cell.length_c   1.000
_cell.angle_alpha   90.00
_cell.angle_beta   90.00
_cell.angle_gamma   90.00
#
_symmetry.space_group_name_H-M   'P 1'
#
loop_
_entity.id
_entity.type
_entity.pdbx_description
1 polymer ?
#
loop_
_entity_poly.entity_id
_entity_poly.type
_entity_poly.pdbx_seq_one_letter_code
_entity_poly.pdbx_strand_id
1 'polypeptide(L)'
;MISEWIESPIRYRPDDEIVSDLAALADSVIDTRSMAYHYASLGRSAADRWLEGDGAVPVKKYFYALRPALAIRWLRREGGRRPPMDLQSLVDAVALSNGLMDDITALVAAKRRSNERSNSARIPALDALIRDELTRVDEVRGDPADPCSRERAEALFLHLVNT
;
A
#
# COMPACT_ATOMS: atom_id res chain seq x y z
N MET A 1 9.03 -2.31 1.93
CA MET A 1 9.87 -1.70 3.00
C MET A 1 9.81 -2.58 4.26
N ILE A 2 10.78 -2.57 5.19
CA ILE A 2 10.70 -3.38 6.45
C ILE A 2 9.43 -3.06 7.26
N SER A 3 8.95 -1.82 7.21
CA SER A 3 7.71 -1.37 7.88
C SER A 3 6.44 -2.10 7.43
N GLU A 4 6.41 -2.64 6.20
CA GLU A 4 5.28 -3.44 5.73
C GLU A 4 5.23 -4.81 6.41
N TRP A 5 6.37 -5.36 6.85
CA TRP A 5 6.40 -6.68 7.50
C TRP A 5 5.82 -6.67 8.92
N ILE A 6 5.86 -5.51 9.58
CA ILE A 6 5.31 -5.32 10.93
C ILE A 6 3.78 -5.47 10.94
N GLU A 7 3.09 -5.17 9.83
CA GLU A 7 1.63 -5.31 9.72
C GLU A 7 1.18 -6.64 9.12
N SER A 8 2.08 -7.62 9.00
CA SER A 8 1.71 -8.92 8.42
C SER A 8 0.64 -9.60 9.25
N PRO A 9 -0.49 -10.02 8.64
CA PRO A 9 -1.54 -10.76 9.35
C PRO A 9 -1.08 -12.18 9.73
N ILE A 10 0.02 -12.67 9.17
CA ILE A 10 0.57 -13.99 9.48
C ILE A 10 1.45 -13.88 10.74
N ARG A 11 0.91 -14.33 11.87
CA ARG A 11 1.61 -14.38 13.15
C ARG A 11 2.13 -15.79 13.42
N TYR A 12 3.45 -15.93 13.51
CA TYR A 12 4.11 -17.21 13.79
C TYR A 12 4.29 -17.48 15.29
N ARG A 13 4.08 -16.48 16.15
CA ARG A 13 4.13 -16.55 17.61
C ARG A 13 3.01 -15.70 18.24
N PRO A 14 2.61 -15.96 19.50
CA PRO A 14 1.62 -15.17 20.21
C PRO A 14 2.03 -13.69 20.30
N ASP A 15 1.04 -12.80 20.45
CA ASP A 15 1.26 -11.37 20.64
C ASP A 15 2.08 -11.12 21.90
N ASP A 16 3.27 -10.58 21.70
CA ASP A 16 4.07 -9.96 22.74
C ASP A 16 3.75 -8.46 22.73
N GLU A 17 3.63 -7.83 23.91
CA GLU A 17 3.34 -6.39 24.03
C GLU A 17 4.36 -5.55 23.23
N ILE A 18 5.59 -6.08 23.13
CA ILE A 18 6.69 -5.54 22.32
C ILE A 18 6.32 -5.34 20.84
N VAL A 19 5.48 -6.20 20.26
CA VAL A 19 5.05 -6.06 18.85
C VAL A 19 4.17 -4.82 18.68
N SER A 20 3.30 -4.55 19.66
CA SER A 20 2.47 -3.34 19.69
C SER A 20 3.32 -2.08 19.85
N ASP A 21 4.30 -2.11 20.75
CA ASP A 21 5.20 -0.98 20.98
C ASP A 21 6.09 -0.67 19.78
N LEU A 22 6.58 -1.71 19.10
CA LEU A 22 7.34 -1.55 17.86
C LEU A 22 6.47 -1.01 16.71
N ALA A 23 5.21 -1.43 16.61
CA ALA A 23 4.27 -0.90 15.64
C ALA A 23 3.96 0.58 15.90
N ALA A 24 3.75 0.96 17.16
CA ALA A 24 3.50 2.36 17.56
C ALA A 24 4.74 3.25 17.32
N LEU A 25 5.94 2.74 17.60
CA LEU A 25 7.18 3.44 17.27
C LEU A 25 7.34 3.59 15.76
N ALA A 26 7.11 2.54 14.99
CA ALA A 26 7.14 2.59 13.53
C ALA A 26 6.17 3.66 13.01
N ASP A 27 4.95 3.74 13.56
CA ASP A 27 3.98 4.76 13.18
C ASP A 27 4.44 6.19 13.51
N SER A 28 5.14 6.39 14.64
CA SER A 28 5.66 7.71 15.02
C SER A 28 6.79 8.24 14.13
N VAL A 29 7.45 7.36 13.36
CA VAL A 29 8.57 7.72 12.48
C VAL A 29 8.20 7.67 10.99
N ILE A 30 6.93 7.41 10.66
CA ILE A 30 6.47 7.39 9.28
C ILE A 30 6.61 8.78 8.67
N ASP A 31 7.31 8.83 7.53
CA ASP A 31 7.16 9.91 6.57
C ASP A 31 6.23 9.44 5.44
N THR A 32 4.97 9.83 5.55
CA THR A 32 3.92 9.53 4.56
C THR A 32 4.28 10.01 3.15
N ARG A 33 5.02 11.12 3.02
CA ARG A 33 5.45 11.64 1.71
C ARG A 33 6.53 10.76 1.10
N SER A 34 7.55 10.37 1.87
CA SER A 34 8.55 9.40 1.40
C SER A 34 7.91 8.06 1.04
N MET A 35 6.93 7.59 1.81
CA MET A 35 6.16 6.39 1.48
C MET A 35 5.40 6.54 0.16
N ALA A 36 4.76 7.69 -0.09
CA ALA A 36 4.06 7.95 -1.32
C ALA A 36 4.99 7.91 -2.54
N TYR A 37 6.19 8.50 -2.46
CA TYR A 37 7.19 8.40 -3.54
C TYR A 37 7.65 6.96 -3.77
N HIS A 38 7.82 6.18 -2.70
CA HIS A 38 8.16 4.75 -2.81
C HIS A 38 7.07 3.98 -3.55
N TYR A 39 5.80 4.13 -3.15
CA TYR A 39 4.67 3.49 -3.84
C TYR A 39 4.57 3.94 -5.29
N ALA A 40 4.78 5.22 -5.57
CA ALA A 40 4.70 5.73 -6.93
C ALA A 40 5.79 5.15 -7.84
N SER A 41 7.01 4.99 -7.31
CA SER A 41 8.11 4.32 -8.02
C SER A 41 7.79 2.85 -8.33
N LEU A 42 7.24 2.11 -7.34
CA LEU A 42 6.81 0.72 -7.53
C LEU A 42 5.67 0.61 -8.56
N GLY A 43 4.66 1.47 -8.44
CA GLY A 43 3.52 1.50 -9.33
C GLY A 43 3.90 1.82 -10.77
N ARG A 44 4.73 2.85 -11.00
CA ARG A 44 5.27 3.17 -12.33
C ARG A 44 6.07 2.01 -12.91
N SER A 45 7.00 1.44 -12.15
CA SER A 45 7.79 0.27 -12.60
C SER A 45 6.90 -0.94 -12.96
N ALA A 46 5.79 -1.12 -12.24
CA ALA A 46 4.82 -2.16 -12.52
C ALA A 46 3.93 -1.84 -13.72
N ALA A 47 3.65 -0.56 -13.98
CA ALA A 47 2.65 -0.08 -14.92
C ALA A 47 3.23 0.32 -16.30
N ASP A 48 4.43 0.89 -16.35
CA ASP A 48 5.08 1.41 -17.57
C ASP A 48 5.09 0.39 -18.72
N ARG A 49 5.36 -0.88 -18.41
CA ARG A 49 5.47 -1.93 -19.44
C ARG A 49 4.15 -2.38 -20.06
N TRP A 50 2.99 -2.00 -19.51
CA TRP A 50 1.71 -2.47 -20.03
C TRP A 50 0.65 -1.39 -20.18
N LEU A 51 0.74 -0.28 -19.44
CA LEU A 51 -0.17 0.85 -19.62
C LEU A 51 -0.10 1.44 -21.04
N GLU A 52 1.02 1.27 -21.75
CA GLU A 52 1.19 1.78 -23.12
C GLU A 52 0.83 0.78 -24.23
N GLY A 53 0.55 -0.50 -23.89
CA GLY A 53 0.28 -1.53 -24.90
C GLY A 53 -1.20 -1.85 -25.08
N ASP A 54 -1.69 -1.98 -26.31
CA ASP A 54 -3.13 -2.20 -26.60
C ASP A 54 -3.65 -3.63 -26.29
N GLY A 55 -2.83 -4.45 -25.64
CA GLY A 55 -3.11 -5.87 -25.37
C GLY A 55 -3.84 -6.12 -24.07
N ALA A 56 -4.37 -7.35 -23.94
CA ALA A 56 -4.95 -7.84 -22.70
C ALA A 56 -3.87 -7.88 -21.58
N VAL A 57 -4.27 -7.52 -20.37
CA VAL A 57 -3.36 -7.32 -19.25
C VAL A 57 -3.54 -8.47 -18.26
N PRO A 58 -2.47 -9.18 -17.86
CA PRO A 58 -2.56 -10.18 -16.81
C PRO A 58 -3.15 -9.58 -15.54
N VAL A 59 -4.11 -10.29 -14.94
CA VAL A 59 -4.78 -9.87 -13.70
C VAL A 59 -3.76 -9.48 -12.61
N LYS A 60 -2.65 -10.23 -12.50
CA LYS A 60 -1.56 -9.97 -11.55
C LYS A 60 -0.90 -8.60 -11.75
N LYS A 61 -0.76 -8.11 -12.99
CA LYS A 61 -0.17 -6.79 -13.27
C LYS A 61 -1.06 -5.65 -12.78
N TYR A 62 -2.39 -5.79 -12.93
CA TYR A 62 -3.32 -4.84 -12.33
C TYR A 62 -3.13 -4.74 -10.83
N PHE A 63 -3.02 -5.87 -10.11
CA PHE A 63 -2.80 -5.83 -8.65
C PHE A 63 -1.49 -5.16 -8.24
N TYR A 64 -0.40 -5.36 -9.00
CA TYR A 64 0.88 -4.71 -8.72
C TYR A 64 0.86 -3.19 -8.93
N ALA A 65 0.02 -2.67 -9.81
CA ALA A 65 -0.11 -1.23 -10.06
C ALA A 65 -1.23 -0.58 -9.24
N LEU A 66 -2.32 -1.30 -9.01
CA LEU A 66 -3.49 -0.82 -8.25
C LEU A 66 -3.14 -0.65 -6.77
N ARG A 67 -2.41 -1.60 -6.18
CA ARG A 67 -2.00 -1.52 -4.76
C ARG A 67 -1.23 -0.22 -4.45
N PRO A 68 -0.15 0.13 -5.17
CA PRO A 68 0.55 1.41 -4.93
C PRO A 68 -0.31 2.63 -5.24
N ALA A 69 -1.16 2.60 -6.28
CA ALA A 69 -2.07 3.70 -6.59
C ALA A 69 -3.07 3.97 -5.44
N LEU A 70 -3.70 2.91 -4.92
CA LEU A 70 -4.62 3.02 -3.79
C LEU A 70 -3.91 3.40 -2.49
N ALA A 71 -2.67 2.95 -2.29
CA ALA A 71 -1.86 3.34 -1.15
C ALA A 71 -1.56 4.85 -1.16
N ILE A 72 -1.21 5.43 -2.32
CA ILE A 72 -1.04 6.88 -2.45
C ILE A 72 -2.34 7.61 -2.13
N ARG A 73 -3.47 7.13 -2.67
CA ARG A 73 -4.80 7.71 -2.37
C ARG A 73 -5.14 7.67 -0.89
N TRP A 74 -4.82 6.57 -0.21
CA TRP A 74 -4.99 6.43 1.24
C TRP A 74 -4.15 7.47 2.00
N LEU A 75 -2.85 7.54 1.68
CA LEU A 75 -1.92 8.49 2.30
C LEU A 75 -2.35 9.94 2.09
N ARG A 76 -2.95 10.27 0.94
CA ARG A 76 -3.52 11.61 0.66
C ARG A 76 -4.73 11.94 1.52
N ARG A 77 -5.53 10.94 1.92
CA ARG A 77 -6.81 11.14 2.63
C ARG A 77 -6.66 11.10 4.14
N GLU A 78 -6.08 10.04 4.66
CA GLU A 78 -5.97 9.80 6.09
C GLU A 78 -4.70 10.41 6.67
N GLY A 79 -3.57 10.26 5.98
CA GLY A 79 -2.26 10.72 6.46
C GLY A 79 -1.82 10.05 7.78
N GLY A 80 -0.58 10.28 8.20
CA GLY A 80 -0.03 9.85 9.51
C GLY A 80 -0.01 8.34 9.81
N ARG A 81 -0.48 7.48 8.90
CA ARG A 81 -0.61 6.03 9.13
C ARG A 81 -0.30 5.24 7.86
N ARG A 82 0.18 4.02 8.07
CA ARG A 82 0.42 3.04 7.00
C ARG A 82 -0.88 2.63 6.29
N PRO A 83 -0.83 2.39 4.96
CA PRO A 83 -1.96 1.81 4.24
C PRO A 83 -2.13 0.33 4.60
N PRO A 84 -3.39 -0.15 4.75
CA PRO A 84 -3.66 -1.55 5.02
C PRO A 84 -2.94 -2.51 4.07
N MET A 85 -2.39 -3.59 4.62
CA MET A 85 -1.71 -4.62 3.81
C MET A 85 -2.68 -5.41 2.92
N ASP A 86 -3.91 -5.62 3.37
CA ASP A 86 -4.94 -6.30 2.61
C ASP A 86 -5.59 -5.35 1.59
N LEU A 87 -5.74 -5.83 0.35
CA LEU A 87 -6.30 -5.00 -0.73
C LEU A 87 -7.77 -4.68 -0.50
N GLN A 88 -8.56 -5.63 0.03
CA GLN A 88 -9.98 -5.38 0.26
C GLN A 88 -10.14 -4.27 1.30
N SER A 89 -9.39 -4.37 2.39
CA SER A 89 -9.34 -3.34 3.43
C SER A 89 -8.91 -1.99 2.85
N LEU A 90 -7.90 -1.96 1.97
CA LEU A 90 -7.46 -0.74 1.31
C LEU A 90 -8.54 -0.14 0.40
N VAL A 91 -9.25 -0.97 -0.38
CA VAL A 91 -10.34 -0.57 -1.27
C VAL A 91 -11.53 -0.03 -0.49
N ASP A 92 -11.91 -0.68 0.61
CA ASP A 92 -13.01 -0.27 1.47
C ASP A 92 -12.70 1.08 2.14
N ALA A 93 -11.43 1.31 2.45
CA ALA A 93 -10.99 2.50 3.16
C ALA A 93 -10.75 3.70 2.23
N VAL A 94 -10.39 3.48 0.96
CA VAL A 94 -10.36 4.54 -0.06
C VAL A 94 -11.72 4.65 -0.75
N ALA A 95 -12.54 5.64 -0.37
CA ALA A 95 -13.87 5.81 -0.99
C ALA A 95 -13.78 6.02 -2.53
N LEU A 96 -13.96 4.94 -3.29
CA LEU A 96 -14.00 4.88 -4.76
C LEU A 96 -15.44 5.05 -5.25
N SER A 97 -15.62 5.36 -6.54
CA SER A 97 -16.95 5.32 -7.15
C SER A 97 -17.44 3.87 -7.26
N ASN A 98 -18.77 3.69 -7.24
CA ASN A 98 -19.38 2.35 -7.34
C ASN A 98 -18.87 1.57 -8.56
N GLY A 99 -18.73 2.22 -9.72
CA GLY A 99 -18.20 1.56 -10.91
C GLY A 99 -16.76 1.06 -10.76
N LEU A 100 -15.87 1.81 -10.10
CA LEU A 100 -14.50 1.36 -9.84
C LEU A 100 -14.46 0.22 -8.82
N MET A 101 -15.35 0.24 -7.82
CA MET A 101 -15.46 -0.86 -6.86
C MET A 101 -15.94 -2.15 -7.54
N ASP A 102 -16.91 -2.04 -8.45
CA ASP A 102 -17.41 -3.18 -9.23
C ASP A 102 -16.30 -3.76 -10.13
N ASP A 103 -15.53 -2.90 -10.81
CA ASP A 103 -14.38 -3.31 -11.63
C ASP A 103 -13.31 -4.05 -10.81
N ILE A 104 -12.96 -3.54 -9.63
CA ILE A 104 -12.00 -4.18 -8.73
C ILE A 104 -12.55 -5.51 -8.22
N THR A 105 -13.83 -5.56 -7.85
CA THR A 105 -14.50 -6.78 -7.39
C THR A 105 -14.50 -7.85 -8.48
N ALA A 106 -14.80 -7.47 -9.73
CA ALA A 106 -14.73 -8.36 -10.88
C ALA A 106 -13.30 -8.88 -11.11
N LEU A 107 -12.29 -8.03 -10.94
CA LEU A 107 -10.88 -8.40 -11.06
C LEU A 107 -10.44 -9.38 -9.96
N VAL A 108 -10.89 -9.17 -8.71
CA VAL A 108 -10.64 -10.08 -7.58
C VAL A 108 -11.33 -11.43 -7.83
N ALA A 109 -12.57 -11.43 -8.31
CA ALA A 109 -13.29 -12.64 -8.68
C ALA A 109 -12.62 -13.39 -9.86
N ALA A 110 -12.03 -12.65 -10.82
CA ALA A 110 -11.25 -13.25 -11.90
C ALA A 110 -9.95 -13.88 -11.38
N LYS A 111 -9.24 -13.22 -10.46
CA LYS A 111 -8.04 -13.75 -9.80
C LYS A 111 -8.32 -15.06 -9.04
N ARG A 112 -9.47 -15.14 -8.36
CA ARG A 112 -9.87 -16.35 -7.60
C ARG A 112 -10.20 -17.54 -8.52
N ARG A 113 -10.74 -17.27 -9.70
CA ARG A 113 -11.16 -18.31 -10.67
C ARG A 113 -10.02 -18.80 -11.57
N SER A 114 -8.90 -18.08 -11.66
CA SER A 114 -7.81 -18.41 -12.58
C SER A 114 -6.45 -18.49 -11.90
N ASN A 115 -5.69 -19.54 -12.22
CA ASN A 115 -4.29 -19.68 -11.81
C ASN A 115 -3.42 -18.64 -12.53
N GLU A 116 -3.02 -17.58 -11.80
CA GLU A 116 -1.95 -16.57 -11.99
C GLU A 116 -1.69 -15.93 -13.39
N ARG A 117 -2.20 -16.46 -14.49
CA ARG A 117 -1.87 -16.10 -15.88
C ARG A 117 -3.08 -15.77 -16.74
N SER A 118 -4.29 -15.67 -16.18
CA SER A 118 -5.43 -15.13 -16.93
C SER A 118 -5.14 -13.69 -17.34
N ASN A 119 -5.09 -13.47 -18.66
CA ASN A 119 -5.25 -12.14 -19.22
C ASN A 119 -6.69 -11.69 -18.99
N SER A 120 -6.86 -10.55 -18.32
CA SER A 120 -8.14 -9.86 -18.26
C SER A 120 -8.26 -8.94 -19.47
N ALA A 121 -9.50 -8.73 -19.93
CA ALA A 121 -9.78 -7.57 -20.77
C ALA A 121 -9.29 -6.31 -20.04
N ARG A 122 -8.72 -5.39 -20.80
CA ARG A 122 -8.21 -4.12 -20.30
C ARG A 122 -9.39 -3.29 -19.80
N ILE A 123 -9.25 -2.67 -18.62
CA ILE A 123 -10.29 -1.87 -17.97
C ILE A 123 -9.82 -0.41 -17.96
N PRO A 124 -10.24 0.42 -18.93
CA PRO A 124 -9.73 1.79 -19.07
C PRO A 124 -9.95 2.67 -17.84
N ALA A 125 -11.03 2.42 -17.08
CA ALA A 125 -11.33 3.14 -15.85
C ALA A 125 -10.25 2.90 -14.76
N LEU A 126 -9.77 1.66 -14.62
CA LEU A 126 -8.69 1.32 -13.70
C LEU A 126 -7.35 1.87 -14.17
N ASP A 127 -7.08 1.87 -15.47
CA ASP A 127 -5.85 2.45 -16.02
C ASP A 127 -5.77 3.96 -15.76
N ALA A 128 -6.90 4.66 -15.96
CA ALA A 128 -7.01 6.08 -15.67
C ALA A 128 -6.81 6.37 -14.18
N LEU A 129 -7.44 5.57 -13.30
CA LEU A 129 -7.26 5.67 -11.85
C LEU A 129 -5.79 5.46 -11.45
N ILE A 130 -5.15 4.40 -11.96
CA ILE A 130 -3.75 4.10 -11.66
C ILE A 130 -2.84 5.25 -12.11
N ARG A 131 -3.03 5.74 -13.35
CA ARG A 131 -2.20 6.84 -13.87
C ARG A 131 -2.38 8.12 -13.05
N ASP A 132 -3.61 8.45 -12.70
CA ASP A 132 -3.94 9.65 -11.94
C ASP A 132 -3.41 9.60 -10.50
N GLU A 133 -3.59 8.49 -9.78
CA GLU A 133 -3.09 8.40 -8.40
C GLU A 133 -1.54 8.35 -8.35
N LEU A 134 -0.88 7.76 -9.35
CA LEU A 134 0.59 7.71 -9.41
C LEU A 134 1.26 9.06 -9.70
N THR A 135 0.52 10.07 -10.18
CA THR A 135 1.03 11.44 -10.38
C THR A 135 0.75 12.36 -9.21
N ARG A 136 -0.23 12.05 -8.37
CA ARG A 136 -0.65 12.88 -7.22
C ARG A 136 0.19 12.70 -5.95
N VAL A 137 1.43 12.26 -6.11
CA VAL A 137 2.35 12.01 -4.99
C VAL A 137 2.64 13.29 -4.21
N ASP A 138 2.77 14.41 -4.92
CA ASP A 138 3.08 15.71 -4.32
C ASP A 138 1.93 16.28 -3.47
N GLU A 139 0.72 15.71 -3.59
CA GLU A 139 -0.43 16.07 -2.76
C GLU A 139 -0.42 15.37 -1.40
N VAL A 140 0.46 14.38 -1.21
CA VAL A 140 0.65 13.74 0.10
C VAL A 140 1.41 14.70 1.00
N ARG A 141 0.76 15.10 2.10
CA ARG A 141 1.41 15.87 3.16
C ARG A 141 2.51 15.01 3.76
N GLY A 142 3.70 15.58 3.93
CA GLY A 142 4.73 14.94 4.74
C GLY A 142 4.44 15.15 6.21
N ASP A 143 4.73 14.14 7.02
CA ASP A 143 4.70 14.29 8.46
C ASP A 143 6.04 14.86 8.93
N PRO A 144 6.05 15.86 9.83
CA PRO A 144 7.30 16.33 10.42
C PRO A 144 7.93 15.17 11.19
N ALA A 145 9.20 14.90 10.92
CA ALA A 145 9.95 13.88 11.67
C ALA A 145 9.93 14.22 13.16
N ASP A 146 9.47 13.29 14.01
CA ASP A 146 9.56 13.46 15.46
C ASP A 146 11.05 13.49 15.86
N PRO A 147 11.59 14.61 16.38
CA PRO A 147 13.00 14.70 16.75
C PRO A 147 13.41 13.69 17.84
N CYS A 148 12.45 13.26 18.66
CA CYS A 148 12.64 12.31 19.76
C CYS A 148 12.49 10.84 19.30
N SER A 149 12.16 10.59 18.03
CA SER A 149 12.05 9.25 17.42
C SER A 149 13.26 8.36 17.74
N ARG A 150 14.46 8.95 17.68
CA ARG A 150 15.71 8.23 17.91
C ARG A 150 15.87 7.80 19.36
N GLU A 151 15.51 8.67 20.30
CA GLU A 151 15.56 8.39 21.74
C GLU A 151 14.52 7.34 22.14
N ARG A 152 13.32 7.38 21.55
CA ARG A 152 12.28 6.36 21.75
C ARG A 152 12.68 5.01 21.20
N ALA A 153 13.32 4.98 20.03
CA ALA A 153 13.86 3.74 19.44
C ALA A 153 14.99 3.14 20.29
N GLU A 154 15.88 3.99 20.81
CA GLU A 154 16.97 3.59 21.71
C GLU A 154 16.43 3.04 23.04
N ALA A 155 15.42 3.69 23.64
CA ALA A 155 14.77 3.20 24.85
C ALA A 155 14.10 1.82 24.65
N LEU A 156 13.40 1.62 23.53
CA LEU A 156 12.78 0.34 23.20
C LEU A 156 13.83 -0.76 22.98
N PHE A 157 14.93 -0.44 22.30
CA PHE A 157 16.05 -1.37 22.11
C PHE A 157 16.71 -1.77 23.43
N LEU A 158 16.93 -0.82 24.34
CA LEU A 158 17.50 -1.10 25.66
C LEU A 158 16.56 -1.95 26.52
N HIS A 159 15.24 -1.79 26.39
CA HIS A 159 14.28 -2.67 27.06
C HIS A 159 14.37 -4.10 26.53
N LEU A 160 14.38 -4.27 25.20
CA LEU A 160 14.51 -5.56 24.51
C LEU A 160 15.76 -6.36 24.87
N VAL A 161 16.91 -5.71 25.02
CA VAL A 161 18.19 -6.39 25.32
C VAL A 161 18.31 -6.78 26.79
N ASN A 162 17.55 -6.13 27.67
CA ASN A 162 17.57 -6.37 29.11
C ASN A 162 16.43 -7.28 29.61
N THR A 163 15.65 -7.89 28.70
CA THR A 163 14.56 -8.85 28.99
C THR A 163 14.99 -10.26 28.58
#